data_AF-A0A3D2RNF3-F1
#
_entry.id   AF-A0A3D2RNF3-F1
#
_cell.length_a   1.000
_cell.length_b   1.000
_cell.length_c   1.000
_cell.angle_alpha   90.00
_cell.angle_beta   90.00
_cell.angle_gamma   90.00
#
_symmetry.space_group_name_H-M   'P 1'
#
loop_
_entity.id
_entity.type
_entity.pdbx_description
1 polymer ?
#
loop_
_entity_poly.entity_id
_entity_poly.type
_entity_poly.pdbx_seq_one_letter_code
_entity_poly.pdbx_strand_id
1 'polypeptide(L)'
;MNGQVTELLENCGALAAIWFEGIAVPSTGATSRFRCQEFYDYIQGMQPQVLVFCKQGCSGTKTSRRPKKAADATGKPMEICTATCPGPKGKSVSWGCLDAARGNNLDADQVWGRLKTVGFRGCILLLNSEPLSDGLIDSEYFPVLEDVGERI
;
A
#
# COMPACT_ATOMS: atom_id res chain seq x y z
N MET A 1 3.73 -16.47 -12.29
CA MET A 1 3.26 -15.78 -11.08
C MET A 1 2.74 -16.77 -10.03
N ASN A 2 1.99 -17.80 -10.41
CA ASN A 2 1.37 -18.73 -9.43
C ASN A 2 2.37 -19.29 -8.41
N GLY A 3 3.50 -19.88 -8.82
CA GLY A 3 4.45 -20.50 -7.88
C GLY A 3 4.88 -19.63 -6.69
N GLN A 4 5.31 -18.39 -6.93
CA GLN A 4 5.73 -17.48 -5.84
C GLN A 4 4.56 -17.11 -4.91
N VAL A 5 3.35 -16.98 -5.44
CA VAL A 5 2.17 -16.66 -4.61
C VAL A 5 1.67 -17.90 -3.88
N THR A 6 1.78 -19.09 -4.46
CA THR A 6 1.56 -20.36 -3.76
C THR A 6 2.48 -20.48 -2.55
N GLU A 7 3.79 -20.23 -2.74
CA GLU A 7 4.76 -20.27 -1.65
C GLU A 7 4.39 -19.31 -0.50
N LEU A 8 3.95 -18.09 -0.79
CA LEU A 8 3.48 -17.14 0.23
C LEU A 8 2.21 -17.62 0.93
N LEU A 9 1.23 -18.13 0.17
CA LEU A 9 -0.06 -18.60 0.70
C LEU A 9 0.06 -19.90 1.52
N GLU A 10 1.09 -20.71 1.30
CA GLU A 10 1.31 -21.94 2.07
C GLU A 10 2.21 -21.72 3.28
N ASN A 11 3.23 -20.85 3.16
CA ASN A 11 4.29 -20.76 4.17
C ASN A 11 4.20 -19.55 5.09
N CYS A 12 3.37 -18.55 4.79
CA CYS A 12 3.22 -17.34 5.63
C CYS A 12 1.96 -17.36 6.52
N GLY A 13 1.32 -18.51 6.67
CA GLY A 13 0.10 -18.67 7.47
C GLY A 13 -1.11 -17.99 6.82
N ALA A 14 -2.11 -17.63 7.63
CA ALA A 14 -3.32 -16.96 7.16
C ALA A 14 -3.02 -15.48 6.82
N LEU A 15 -2.90 -15.18 5.53
CA LEU A 15 -2.65 -13.83 5.06
C LEU A 15 -3.93 -12.99 5.15
N ALA A 16 -3.81 -11.78 5.72
CA ALA A 16 -4.91 -10.81 5.72
C ALA A 16 -5.06 -10.11 4.37
N ALA A 17 -3.94 -9.84 3.69
CA ALA A 17 -3.93 -9.14 2.41
C ALA A 17 -2.72 -9.49 1.55
N ILE A 18 -2.88 -9.36 0.23
CA ILE A 18 -1.80 -9.35 -0.77
C ILE A 18 -1.92 -8.06 -1.57
N TRP A 19 -0.80 -7.36 -1.72
CA TRP A 19 -0.73 -6.06 -2.39
C TRP A 19 0.12 -6.15 -3.65
N PHE A 20 -0.52 -6.15 -4.82
CA PHE A 20 0.15 -6.22 -6.12
C PHE A 20 0.45 -4.84 -6.70
N GLU A 21 1.70 -4.66 -7.11
CA GLU A 21 2.24 -3.48 -7.79
C GLU A 21 2.52 -3.74 -9.27
N GLY A 22 2.87 -2.68 -9.99
CA GLY A 22 3.43 -2.80 -11.34
C GLY A 22 2.39 -2.88 -12.48
N ILE A 23 1.19 -2.33 -12.28
CA ILE A 23 0.13 -2.24 -13.31
C ILE A 23 0.60 -1.66 -14.65
N ALA A 24 1.66 -0.86 -14.67
CA ALA A 24 2.23 -0.32 -15.90
C ALA A 24 2.57 -1.41 -16.93
N VAL A 25 2.99 -2.61 -16.49
CA VAL A 25 3.32 -3.72 -17.40
C VAL A 25 2.06 -4.33 -18.03
N PRO A 26 1.01 -4.70 -17.26
CA PRO A 26 -0.30 -5.02 -17.84
C PRO A 26 -0.89 -3.92 -18.72
N SER A 27 -0.77 -2.65 -18.32
CA SER A 27 -1.41 -1.53 -19.04
C SER A 27 -0.75 -1.17 -20.37
N THR A 28 0.53 -1.49 -20.55
CA THR A 28 1.26 -1.23 -21.80
C THR A 28 1.42 -2.48 -22.68
N GLY A 29 1.07 -3.65 -22.15
CA GLY A 29 1.15 -4.94 -22.84
C GLY A 29 -0.21 -5.58 -23.12
N ALA A 30 -0.18 -6.84 -23.57
CA ALA A 30 -1.38 -7.65 -23.73
C ALA A 30 -1.92 -8.06 -22.35
N THR A 31 -2.86 -7.29 -21.82
CA THR A 31 -3.54 -7.51 -20.52
C THR A 31 -4.06 -8.94 -20.34
N SER A 32 -4.53 -9.59 -21.40
CA SER A 32 -5.01 -10.98 -21.37
C SER A 32 -3.95 -12.00 -20.95
N ARG A 33 -2.66 -11.73 -21.21
CA ARG A 33 -1.56 -12.63 -20.81
C ARG A 33 -1.38 -12.74 -19.30
N PHE A 34 -1.80 -11.72 -18.55
CA PHE A 34 -1.68 -11.71 -17.09
C PHE A 34 -2.74 -12.55 -16.40
N ARG A 35 -3.85 -12.89 -17.09
CA ARG A 35 -4.92 -13.77 -16.59
C ARG A 35 -5.39 -13.35 -15.18
N CYS A 36 -5.52 -12.04 -14.94
CA CYS A 36 -5.71 -11.47 -13.61
C CYS A 36 -6.93 -12.03 -12.85
N GLN A 37 -8.03 -12.31 -13.56
CA GLN A 37 -9.24 -12.88 -12.94
C GLN A 37 -8.99 -14.32 -12.47
N GLU A 38 -8.41 -15.18 -13.31
CA GLU A 38 -8.07 -16.53 -12.92
C GLU A 38 -7.04 -16.56 -11.79
N PHE A 39 -6.08 -15.64 -11.81
CA PHE A 39 -5.11 -15.51 -10.74
C PHE A 39 -5.76 -15.05 -9.42
N TYR A 40 -6.73 -14.14 -9.50
CA TYR A 40 -7.55 -13.76 -8.35
C TYR A 40 -8.36 -14.95 -7.81
N ASP A 41 -9.04 -15.69 -8.70
CA ASP A 41 -9.84 -16.86 -8.33
C ASP A 41 -8.97 -17.97 -7.71
N TYR A 42 -7.75 -18.15 -8.22
CA TYR A 42 -6.75 -19.05 -7.65
C TYR A 42 -6.39 -18.69 -6.21
N ILE A 43 -6.06 -17.41 -5.95
CA ILE A 43 -5.74 -16.92 -4.60
C ILE A 43 -6.93 -17.13 -3.65
N GLN A 44 -8.14 -16.78 -4.08
CA GLN A 44 -9.35 -16.95 -3.29
C GLN A 44 -9.71 -18.42 -3.04
N GLY A 45 -9.37 -19.32 -3.96
CA GLY A 45 -9.54 -20.75 -3.77
C GLY A 45 -8.61 -21.33 -2.70
N MET A 46 -7.41 -20.76 -2.53
CA MET A 46 -6.45 -21.18 -1.51
C MET A 46 -6.73 -20.55 -0.15
N GLN A 47 -6.94 -19.23 -0.10
CA GLN A 47 -7.24 -18.50 1.14
C GLN A 47 -8.41 -17.54 0.90
N PRO A 48 -9.67 -17.98 1.09
CA PRO A 48 -10.86 -17.17 0.79
C PRO A 48 -10.98 -15.86 1.59
N GLN A 49 -10.29 -15.76 2.73
CA GLN A 49 -10.30 -14.57 3.59
C GLN A 49 -9.37 -13.45 3.09
N VAL A 50 -8.42 -13.75 2.21
CA VAL A 50 -7.36 -12.79 1.85
C VAL A 50 -7.91 -11.64 1.01
N LEU A 51 -7.56 -10.41 1.39
CA LEU A 51 -7.87 -9.22 0.60
C LEU A 51 -6.83 -9.04 -0.52
N VAL A 52 -7.28 -8.96 -1.77
CA VAL A 52 -6.37 -8.73 -2.91
C VAL A 52 -6.47 -7.29 -3.38
N PHE A 53 -5.38 -6.55 -3.19
CA PHE A 53 -5.24 -5.17 -3.65
C PHE A 53 -4.43 -5.15 -4.95
N CYS A 54 -4.92 -4.41 -5.94
CA CYS A 54 -4.14 -4.09 -7.12
C CYS A 54 -4.17 -2.58 -7.35
N LYS A 55 -2.99 -1.96 -7.39
CA LYS A 55 -2.86 -0.55 -7.70
C LYS A 55 -3.51 -0.28 -9.06
N GLN A 56 -4.55 0.55 -9.06
CA GLN A 56 -5.31 0.97 -10.25
C GLN A 56 -6.20 -0.12 -10.90
N GLY A 57 -6.46 -1.22 -10.21
CA GLY A 57 -7.59 -2.11 -10.54
C GLY A 57 -7.39 -3.00 -11.77
N CYS A 58 -6.25 -3.69 -11.90
CA CYS A 58 -6.19 -4.88 -12.77
C CYS A 58 -7.29 -5.85 -12.31
N SER A 59 -8.24 -6.10 -13.20
CA SER A 59 -9.57 -6.60 -12.87
C SER A 59 -9.58 -8.01 -12.27
N GLY A 60 -9.97 -8.04 -10.98
CA GLY A 60 -10.71 -9.10 -10.31
C GLY A 60 -11.96 -8.47 -9.66
N THR A 61 -13.12 -9.11 -9.74
CA THR A 61 -14.45 -8.55 -9.35
C THR A 61 -14.57 -8.04 -7.90
N LYS A 62 -13.66 -8.43 -6.99
CA LYS A 62 -13.60 -7.99 -5.58
C LYS A 62 -12.26 -7.36 -5.17
N THR A 63 -11.70 -6.49 -5.99
CA THR A 63 -10.50 -5.71 -5.64
C THR A 63 -10.86 -4.36 -4.99
N SER A 64 -10.20 -4.04 -3.86
CA SER A 64 -10.12 -2.67 -3.35
C SER A 64 -9.26 -1.84 -4.30
N ARG A 65 -9.67 -0.59 -4.58
CA ARG A 65 -8.99 0.29 -5.54
C ARG A 65 -8.20 1.38 -4.80
N ARG A 66 -7.10 1.83 -5.42
CA ARG A 66 -6.37 3.03 -5.02
C ARG A 66 -6.80 4.22 -5.88
N PRO A 67 -7.32 5.32 -5.32
CA PRO A 67 -7.68 6.50 -6.09
C PRO A 67 -6.53 7.52 -6.10
N LYS A 68 -6.32 8.22 -7.23
CA LYS A 68 -5.38 9.37 -7.32
C LYS A 68 -6.04 10.72 -6.96
N LYS A 69 -7.37 10.77 -6.79
CA LYS A 69 -8.19 11.92 -6.32
C LYS A 69 -9.39 11.39 -5.53
N ALA A 70 -9.96 12.21 -4.63
CA ALA A 70 -11.04 11.83 -3.71
C ALA A 70 -12.15 10.99 -4.36
N ALA A 71 -12.68 10.06 -3.57
CA ALA A 71 -13.54 8.97 -3.98
C ALA A 71 -14.81 9.41 -4.73
N ASP A 72 -15.07 8.76 -5.87
CA ASP A 72 -16.42 8.56 -6.38
C ASP A 72 -16.69 7.05 -6.52
N ALA A 73 -17.77 6.62 -5.85
CA ALA A 73 -18.76 5.64 -6.31
C ALA A 73 -18.33 4.21 -6.72
N THR A 74 -17.75 3.41 -5.82
CA THR A 74 -17.74 1.94 -6.04
C THR A 74 -18.24 1.07 -4.88
N GLY A 75 -18.49 1.65 -3.70
CA GLY A 75 -18.96 0.90 -2.51
C GLY A 75 -17.93 -0.09 -1.93
N LYS A 76 -16.69 -0.07 -2.43
CA LYS A 76 -15.60 -0.95 -1.97
C LYS A 76 -14.71 -0.22 -0.97
N PRO A 77 -14.10 -0.92 0.02
CA PRO A 77 -13.04 -0.35 0.84
C PRO A 77 -11.93 0.21 -0.05
N MET A 78 -11.33 1.33 0.37
CA MET A 78 -10.30 2.04 -0.39
C MET A 78 -9.11 2.32 0.52
N GLU A 79 -7.90 2.26 -0.04
CA GLU A 79 -6.66 2.55 0.68
C GLU A 79 -5.90 3.70 0.01
N ILE A 80 -5.38 4.62 0.83
CA ILE A 80 -4.49 5.70 0.42
C ILE A 80 -3.11 5.41 1.00
N CYS A 81 -2.19 4.99 0.14
CA CYS A 81 -0.79 4.77 0.52
C CYS A 81 0.04 6.05 0.34
N THR A 82 0.86 6.39 1.34
CA THR A 82 1.80 7.51 1.27
C THR A 82 3.12 7.15 1.93
N ALA A 83 4.20 7.72 1.42
CA ALA A 83 5.48 7.70 2.09
C ALA A 83 5.48 8.61 3.32
N THR A 84 6.24 8.22 4.33
CA THR A 84 6.65 9.08 5.43
C THR A 84 7.63 10.17 4.99
N CYS A 85 8.38 9.98 3.90
CA CYS A 85 9.27 10.98 3.35
C CYS A 85 8.77 11.49 1.98
N PRO A 86 8.08 12.65 1.91
CA PRO A 86 7.71 13.28 0.65
C PRO A 86 8.90 13.87 -0.13
N GLY A 87 10.10 13.83 0.45
CA GLY A 87 11.34 14.41 -0.08
C GLY A 87 11.39 15.94 0.01
N PRO A 88 12.52 16.54 -0.39
CA PRO A 88 12.74 17.99 -0.28
C PRO A 88 11.66 18.76 -1.04
N LYS A 89 10.96 19.66 -0.33
CA LYS A 89 9.86 20.49 -0.88
C LYS A 89 8.75 19.69 -1.56
N GLY A 90 8.55 18.41 -1.18
CA GLY A 90 7.51 17.54 -1.73
C GLY A 90 7.70 17.12 -3.18
N LYS A 91 8.93 17.21 -3.73
CA LYS A 91 9.21 16.97 -5.16
C LYS A 91 9.87 15.62 -5.45
N SER A 92 10.11 14.79 -4.45
CA SER A 92 10.75 13.48 -4.62
C SER A 92 10.32 12.53 -3.51
N VAL A 93 9.11 11.99 -3.64
CA VAL A 93 8.59 10.99 -2.70
C VAL A 93 9.47 9.75 -2.77
N SER A 94 10.13 9.42 -1.67
CA SER A 94 10.85 8.17 -1.54
C SER A 94 9.90 7.08 -1.06
N TRP A 95 10.12 5.83 -1.47
CA TRP A 95 9.40 4.66 -0.91
C TRP A 95 10.34 3.68 -0.21
N GLY A 96 11.64 3.86 -0.40
CA GLY A 96 12.71 3.11 0.27
C GLY A 96 13.79 4.09 0.72
N CYS A 97 14.69 3.64 1.61
CA CYS A 97 15.64 4.53 2.26
C CYS A 97 16.48 5.31 1.24
N LEU A 98 16.39 6.64 1.29
CA LEU A 98 17.17 7.56 0.46
C LEU A 98 17.85 8.59 1.36
N ASP A 99 19.18 8.51 1.47
CA ASP A 99 19.95 9.42 2.34
C ASP A 99 19.73 10.90 2.00
N ALA A 100 19.58 11.22 0.71
CA ALA A 100 19.31 12.59 0.25
C ALA A 100 17.96 13.15 0.71
N ALA A 101 17.07 12.30 1.23
CA ALA A 101 15.75 12.68 1.73
C ALA A 101 15.68 12.75 3.27
N ARG A 102 16.75 12.37 3.99
CA ARG A 102 16.83 12.47 5.46
C ARG A 102 16.45 13.87 5.96
N GLY A 103 15.78 13.93 7.11
CA GLY A 103 15.26 15.17 7.70
C GLY A 103 14.06 15.80 6.97
N ASN A 104 13.54 15.19 5.90
CA ASN A 104 12.30 15.64 5.22
C ASN A 104 11.10 14.76 5.55
N ASN A 105 11.17 14.03 6.66
CA ASN A 105 10.09 13.18 7.16
C ASN A 105 8.87 14.01 7.54
N LEU A 106 7.68 13.43 7.37
CA LEU A 106 6.46 14.02 7.91
C LEU A 106 6.56 14.08 9.43
N ASP A 107 6.14 15.21 10.00
CA ASP A 107 5.91 15.32 11.44
C ASP A 107 4.56 14.66 11.84
N ALA A 108 4.33 14.52 13.15
CA ALA A 108 3.15 13.88 13.68
C ALA A 108 1.83 14.61 13.32
N ASP A 109 1.83 15.94 13.26
CA ASP A 109 0.65 16.72 12.88
C ASP A 109 0.31 16.54 11.40
N GLN A 110 1.31 16.42 10.54
CA GLN A 110 1.14 16.12 9.12
C GLN A 110 0.61 14.70 8.91
N VAL A 111 1.13 13.71 9.65
CA VAL A 111 0.60 12.34 9.62
C VAL A 111 -0.84 12.32 10.13
N TRP A 112 -1.12 12.99 11.24
CA TRP A 112 -2.46 13.10 11.82
C TRP A 112 -3.46 13.78 10.87
N GLY A 113 -3.02 14.85 10.20
CA GLY A 113 -3.81 15.53 9.17
C GLY A 113 -4.17 14.61 8.00
N ARG A 114 -3.24 13.74 7.57
CA ARG A 114 -3.49 12.73 6.55
C ARG A 114 -4.47 11.67 7.05
N LEU A 115 -4.29 11.17 8.27
CA LEU A 115 -5.20 10.18 8.87
C LEU A 115 -6.64 10.73 8.94
N LYS A 116 -6.83 11.95 9.42
CA LYS A 116 -8.14 12.63 9.41
C LYS A 116 -8.72 12.78 8.02
N THR A 117 -7.91 13.18 7.04
CA THR A 117 -8.35 13.34 5.64
C THR A 117 -8.80 12.02 5.03
N VAL A 118 -8.06 10.95 5.31
CA VAL A 118 -8.34 9.60 4.81
C VAL A 118 -9.58 9.02 5.49
N GLY A 119 -9.70 9.19 6.82
CA GLY A 119 -10.87 8.80 7.61
C GLY A 119 -12.14 9.53 7.17
N PHE A 120 -12.08 10.84 6.94
CA PHE A 120 -13.21 11.63 6.40
C PHE A 120 -13.70 11.10 5.04
N ARG A 121 -12.81 10.49 4.26
CA ARG A 121 -13.14 9.88 2.96
C ARG A 121 -13.55 8.42 3.05
N GLY A 122 -13.71 7.86 4.26
CA GLY A 122 -14.04 6.45 4.47
C GLY A 122 -12.97 5.50 3.91
N CYS A 123 -11.70 5.94 3.90
CA CYS A 123 -10.58 5.18 3.35
C CYS A 123 -9.66 4.70 4.51
N ILE A 124 -8.78 3.76 4.19
CA ILE A 124 -7.69 3.28 5.06
C ILE A 124 -6.40 4.04 4.70
N LEU A 125 -5.61 4.44 5.69
CA LEU A 125 -4.29 5.03 5.49
C LEU A 125 -3.23 3.92 5.60
N LEU A 126 -2.42 3.74 4.56
CA LEU A 126 -1.21 2.92 4.62
C LEU A 126 0.00 3.86 4.60
N LEU A 127 0.62 4.04 5.75
CA LEU A 127 1.82 4.88 5.91
C LEU A 127 3.07 4.00 5.77
N ASN A 128 3.88 4.25 4.75
CA ASN A 128 5.10 3.49 4.47
C ASN A 128 6.25 3.96 5.36
N SER A 129 6.91 3.04 6.06
CA SER A 129 8.21 3.25 6.70
C SER A 129 9.34 2.71 5.82
N GLU A 130 10.51 3.33 5.90
CA GLU A 130 11.68 2.98 5.10
C GLU A 130 12.76 2.41 6.02
N PRO A 131 12.93 1.08 6.09
CA PRO A 131 14.03 0.50 6.83
C PRO A 131 15.38 0.94 6.26
N LEU A 132 16.32 1.18 7.16
CA LEU A 132 17.73 1.37 6.88
C LEU A 132 18.34 0.07 6.32
N SER A 133 19.55 0.15 5.78
CA SER A 133 20.25 -0.99 5.18
C SER A 133 20.57 -2.12 6.18
N ASP A 134 20.58 -1.81 7.47
CA ASP A 134 20.71 -2.76 8.58
C ASP A 134 19.38 -3.38 9.03
N GLY A 135 18.27 -2.98 8.40
CA GLY A 135 16.92 -3.46 8.68
C GLY A 135 16.19 -2.71 9.80
N LEU A 136 16.81 -1.72 10.43
CA LEU A 136 16.17 -0.91 11.48
C LEU A 136 15.28 0.18 10.87
N ILE A 137 14.27 0.62 11.62
CA ILE A 137 13.55 1.86 11.30
C ILE A 137 14.39 3.04 11.77
N ASP A 138 14.47 4.09 10.95
CA ASP A 138 15.19 5.30 11.35
C ASP A 138 14.59 5.87 12.65
N SER A 139 15.45 6.10 13.64
CA SER A 139 15.06 6.62 14.96
C SER A 139 14.30 7.95 14.91
N GLU A 140 14.46 8.73 13.83
CA GLU A 140 13.66 9.94 13.59
C GLU A 140 12.15 9.67 13.50
N TYR A 141 11.74 8.45 13.17
CA TYR A 141 10.33 8.08 13.05
C TYR A 141 9.65 7.70 14.36
N PHE A 142 10.40 7.24 15.37
CA PHE A 142 9.76 6.75 16.60
C PHE A 142 8.92 7.82 17.32
N PRO A 143 9.42 9.06 17.55
CA PRO A 143 8.61 10.09 18.20
C PRO A 143 7.33 10.44 17.41
N VAL A 144 7.39 10.37 16.08
CA VAL A 144 6.24 10.62 15.20
C VAL A 144 5.19 9.53 15.35
N LEU A 145 5.60 8.26 15.36
CA LEU A 145 4.71 7.12 15.50
C LEU A 145 4.11 7.04 16.91
N GLU A 146 4.88 7.35 17.94
CA GLU A 146 4.42 7.39 19.33
C GLU A 146 3.36 8.48 19.53
N ASP A 147 3.62 9.74 19.13
CA ASP A 147 2.65 10.83 19.25
C ASP A 147 1.37 10.56 18.44
N VAL A 148 1.48 10.03 17.21
CA VAL A 148 0.29 9.62 16.45
C VAL A 148 -0.45 8.48 17.13
N GLY A 149 0.27 7.52 17.72
CA GLY A 149 -0.31 6.39 18.45
C GLY A 149 -1.08 6.81 19.70
N GLU A 150 -0.58 7.79 20.46
CA GLU A 150 -1.28 8.34 21.64
C GLU A 150 -2.59 9.06 21.29
N ARG A 151 -2.73 9.52 20.04
CA ARG A 151 -3.93 10.21 19.56
C ARG A 151 -5.04 9.27 19.06
N ILE A 152 -4.75 7.97 18.87
CA ILE A 152 -5.68 6.94 18.36
C ILE A 152 -6.33 6.20 19.53
#